data_AF-A0A1S2GUI0-F1
#
_entry.id   AF-A0A1S2GUI0-F1
#
_cell.length_a   1.000
_cell.length_b   1.000
_cell.length_c   1.000
_cell.angle_alpha   90.00
_cell.angle_beta   90.00
_cell.angle_gamma   90.00
#
_symmetry.space_group_name_H-M   'P 1'
#
loop_
_entity.id
_entity.type
_entity.pdbx_description
1 polymer ?
#
loop_
_entity_poly.entity_id
_entity_poly.type
_entity_poly.pdbx_seq_one_letter_code
_entity_poly.pdbx_strand_id
1 'polypeptide(L)'
;MRPHSLQPFAAPDPRDVRVLGPDEPVVRVDRRRSAVGVLTVTNATSTAWESTDWVVGACTAQGQQAGREAATSGNRPLVGYHDGHALVALRHVRQLRRALFMPRDPAPVVVTLQDGTALTLDAGDPETMHLLAVTVVDGMLELRAEPFPRASHDGDVLAAFGFTLSPPTIGRS
;
A
#
# COMPACT_ATOMS: atom_id res chain seq x y z
N MET A 1 -28.40 12.62 11.33
CA MET A 1 -27.24 12.89 12.20
C MET A 1 -26.01 12.36 11.47
N ARG A 2 -25.09 13.22 11.00
CA ARG A 2 -23.84 12.73 10.40
C ARG A 2 -22.99 12.17 11.54
N PRO A 3 -22.38 10.98 11.42
CA PRO A 3 -21.43 10.53 12.44
C PRO A 3 -20.33 11.59 12.56
N HIS A 4 -20.00 12.00 13.78
CA HIS A 4 -18.75 12.70 14.01
C HIS A 4 -17.63 11.72 13.62
N SER A 5 -17.00 11.92 12.45
CA SER A 5 -15.80 11.15 12.15
C SER A 5 -14.73 11.63 13.15
N LEU A 6 -14.17 10.68 13.90
CA LEU A 6 -12.99 10.93 14.71
C LEU A 6 -11.93 11.50 13.76
N GLN A 7 -11.46 12.72 14.03
CA GLN A 7 -10.33 13.25 13.28
C GLN A 7 -9.13 12.34 13.55
N PRO A 8 -8.45 11.85 12.50
CA PRO A 8 -7.19 11.15 12.69
C PRO A 8 -6.19 12.07 13.40
N PHE A 9 -5.28 11.49 14.16
CA PHE A 9 -4.15 12.23 14.74
C PHE A 9 -3.42 13.01 13.65
N ALA A 10 -2.90 14.20 13.98
CA ALA A 10 -2.17 15.03 13.03
C ALA A 10 -1.04 14.22 12.38
N ALA A 11 -0.91 14.33 11.06
CA ALA A 11 0.19 13.78 10.30
C ALA A 11 0.61 14.84 9.26
N PRO A 12 1.91 14.93 8.95
CA PRO A 12 2.43 15.83 7.93
C PRO A 12 1.77 15.64 6.55
N ASP A 13 1.74 16.73 5.78
CA ASP A 13 1.46 16.66 4.35
C ASP A 13 2.63 15.95 3.65
N PRO A 14 2.39 15.01 2.71
CA PRO A 14 3.46 14.33 1.98
C PRO A 14 4.38 15.26 1.18
N ARG A 15 3.99 16.52 0.91
CA ARG A 15 4.88 17.51 0.26
C ARG A 15 5.98 18.03 1.18
N ASP A 16 5.78 17.93 2.49
CA ASP A 16 6.70 18.43 3.50
C ASP A 16 7.71 17.36 3.95
N VAL A 17 7.51 16.10 3.51
CA VAL A 17 8.31 14.93 3.90
C VAL A 17 9.07 14.40 2.68
N ARG A 18 10.39 14.27 2.81
CA ARG A 18 11.23 13.66 1.75
C ARG A 18 11.46 12.17 1.96
N VAL A 19 11.61 11.75 3.21
CA VAL A 19 11.90 10.36 3.59
C VAL A 19 10.92 9.92 4.65
N LEU A 20 10.18 8.86 4.37
CA LEU A 20 9.29 8.19 5.32
C LEU A 20 10.10 7.13 6.06
N GLY A 21 10.26 7.28 7.37
CA GLY A 21 11.17 6.47 8.19
C GLY A 21 10.98 6.71 9.69
N PRO A 22 11.96 6.39 10.54
CA PRO A 22 11.80 6.50 12.00
C PRO A 22 11.44 7.90 12.51
N ASP A 23 12.00 8.95 11.89
CA ASP A 23 11.77 10.35 12.30
C ASP A 23 10.40 10.87 11.83
N GLU A 24 10.01 10.51 10.61
CA GLU A 24 8.74 10.87 9.99
C GLU A 24 8.05 9.58 9.51
N PRO A 25 7.42 8.81 10.43
CA PRO A 25 6.93 7.47 10.10
C PRO A 25 5.61 7.49 9.34
N VAL A 26 4.88 8.61 9.35
CA VAL A 26 3.54 8.72 8.79
C VAL A 26 3.37 10.03 8.03
N VAL A 27 2.78 9.95 6.84
CA VAL A 27 2.22 11.11 6.12
C VAL A 27 0.76 10.84 5.77
N ARG A 28 -0.02 11.90 5.58
CA ARG A 28 -1.42 11.75 5.16
C ARG A 28 -1.75 12.50 3.88
N VAL A 29 -2.23 11.75 2.90
CA VAL A 29 -2.78 12.28 1.66
C VAL A 29 -4.25 12.63 1.89
N ASP A 30 -4.61 13.87 1.62
CA ASP A 30 -5.99 14.33 1.76
C ASP A 30 -6.95 13.67 0.77
N ARG A 31 -8.26 13.76 1.04
CA ARG A 31 -9.31 13.15 0.21
C ARG A 31 -9.29 13.59 -1.25
N ARG A 32 -8.84 14.81 -1.55
CA ARG A 32 -8.82 15.33 -2.91
C ARG A 32 -7.73 14.65 -3.71
N ARG A 33 -6.51 14.57 -3.16
CA ARG A 33 -5.38 13.88 -3.77
C ARG A 33 -5.58 12.36 -3.82
N SER A 34 -6.18 11.78 -2.77
CA SER A 34 -6.51 10.35 -2.72
C SER A 34 -7.64 9.93 -3.67
N ALA A 35 -8.27 10.84 -4.42
CA ALA A 35 -9.36 10.51 -5.36
C ALA A 35 -8.96 10.62 -6.85
N VAL A 36 -7.72 11.01 -7.16
CA VAL A 36 -7.30 11.35 -8.52
C VAL A 36 -6.06 10.56 -8.93
N GLY A 37 -6.14 9.90 -10.10
CA GLY A 37 -5.01 9.22 -10.70
C GLY A 37 -4.63 7.91 -9.99
N VAL A 38 -3.33 7.71 -9.83
CA VAL A 38 -2.72 6.50 -9.29
C VAL A 38 -1.66 6.91 -8.27
N LEU A 39 -1.54 6.15 -7.18
CA LEU A 39 -0.36 6.17 -6.33
C LEU A 39 0.58 5.08 -6.84
N THR A 40 1.79 5.47 -7.20
CA THR A 40 2.81 4.56 -7.73
C THR A 40 3.83 4.28 -6.65
N VAL A 41 4.17 3.01 -6.45
CA VAL A 41 5.23 2.54 -5.55
C VAL A 41 6.28 1.84 -6.41
N THR A 42 7.41 2.50 -6.59
CA THR A 42 8.56 1.99 -7.35
C THR A 42 9.47 1.17 -6.45
N ASN A 43 10.11 0.13 -7.00
CA ASN A 43 11.04 -0.78 -6.31
C ASN A 43 10.43 -1.60 -5.16
N ALA A 44 9.09 -1.59 -5.00
CA ALA A 44 8.43 -2.63 -4.23
C ALA A 44 8.48 -3.94 -5.03
N THR A 45 8.95 -5.02 -4.43
CA THR A 45 9.09 -6.32 -5.09
C THR A 45 7.84 -7.18 -4.93
N SER A 46 7.05 -6.91 -3.90
CA SER A 46 5.73 -7.52 -3.69
C SER A 46 4.78 -6.57 -2.97
N THR A 47 3.48 -6.84 -3.14
CA THR A 47 2.41 -6.13 -2.45
C THR A 47 1.32 -7.09 -2.01
N ALA A 48 0.64 -6.74 -0.93
CA ALA A 48 -0.61 -7.34 -0.50
C ALA A 48 -1.66 -6.28 -0.24
N TRP A 49 -2.93 -6.64 -0.37
CA TRP A 49 -4.06 -5.76 -0.16
C TRP A 49 -5.21 -6.47 0.53
N GLU A 50 -6.05 -5.68 1.16
CA GLU A 50 -7.34 -6.07 1.70
C GLU A 50 -8.37 -5.02 1.30
N SER A 51 -9.45 -5.45 0.65
CA SER A 51 -10.57 -4.57 0.29
C SER A 51 -11.52 -4.37 1.48
N THR A 52 -12.47 -3.44 1.34
CA THR A 52 -13.56 -3.25 2.32
C THR A 52 -14.51 -4.44 2.40
N ASP A 53 -14.53 -5.28 1.37
CA ASP A 53 -15.30 -6.53 1.32
C ASP A 53 -14.48 -7.74 1.80
N TRP A 54 -13.35 -7.49 2.48
CA TRP A 54 -12.45 -8.51 3.03
C TRP A 54 -11.83 -9.44 1.97
N VAL A 55 -11.75 -8.97 0.73
CA VAL A 55 -11.00 -9.66 -0.33
C VAL A 55 -9.52 -9.37 -0.12
N VAL A 56 -8.76 -10.44 0.12
CA VAL A 56 -7.34 -10.38 0.40
C VAL A 56 -6.57 -11.07 -0.72
N GLY A 57 -5.59 -10.37 -1.26
CA GLY A 57 -4.69 -10.89 -2.28
C GLY A 57 -3.28 -10.31 -2.14
N ALA A 58 -2.37 -10.89 -2.89
CA ALA A 58 -1.00 -10.45 -3.00
C ALA A 58 -0.48 -10.71 -4.41
N CYS A 59 0.51 -9.91 -4.83
CA CYS A 59 1.24 -10.18 -6.04
C CYS A 59 2.70 -9.70 -5.97
N THR A 60 3.55 -10.26 -6.82
CA THR A 60 4.95 -9.86 -6.96
C THR A 60 5.18 -9.09 -8.26
N ALA A 61 6.29 -8.36 -8.33
CA ALA A 61 6.71 -7.65 -9.54
C ALA A 61 6.88 -8.58 -10.76
N GLN A 62 7.13 -9.87 -10.53
CA GLN A 62 7.24 -10.91 -11.57
C GLN A 62 5.87 -11.51 -11.97
N GLY A 63 4.77 -10.93 -11.48
CA GLY A 63 3.41 -11.34 -11.83
C GLY A 63 2.91 -12.59 -11.11
N GLN A 64 3.62 -13.09 -10.10
CA GLN A 64 3.08 -14.16 -9.25
C GLN A 64 1.92 -13.59 -8.45
N GLN A 65 0.81 -14.33 -8.36
CA GLN A 65 -0.38 -13.92 -7.62
C GLN A 65 -0.76 -14.97 -6.58
N ALA A 66 -1.26 -14.49 -5.45
CA ALA A 66 -1.86 -15.33 -4.41
C ALA A 66 -3.12 -14.66 -3.87
N GLY A 67 -4.08 -15.46 -3.45
CA GLY A 67 -5.37 -14.96 -2.99
C GLY A 67 -6.28 -14.48 -4.13
N ARG A 68 -6.97 -13.36 -3.92
CA ARG A 68 -7.93 -12.81 -4.90
C ARG A 68 -7.62 -11.36 -5.25
N GLU A 69 -7.78 -11.04 -6.53
CA GLU A 69 -7.74 -9.67 -7.03
C GLU A 69 -8.91 -8.85 -6.44
N ALA A 70 -8.61 -7.64 -5.96
CA ALA A 70 -9.62 -6.66 -5.63
C ALA A 70 -9.96 -5.86 -6.92
N ALA A 71 -10.94 -6.35 -7.66
CA ALA A 71 -11.38 -5.68 -8.89
C ALA A 71 -12.12 -4.38 -8.57
N THR A 72 -11.86 -3.33 -9.33
CA THR A 72 -12.66 -2.09 -9.31
C THR A 72 -13.79 -2.17 -10.33
N SER A 73 -14.80 -1.31 -10.20
CA SER A 73 -15.90 -1.20 -11.17
C SER A 73 -15.45 -0.78 -12.58
N GLY A 74 -14.20 -0.33 -12.74
CA GLY A 74 -13.59 0.06 -14.00
C GLY A 74 -12.77 -1.04 -14.68
N ASN A 75 -12.89 -2.30 -14.25
CA ASN A 75 -12.10 -3.44 -14.75
C ASN A 75 -10.58 -3.23 -14.65
N ARG A 76 -10.13 -2.48 -13.64
CA ARG A 76 -8.72 -2.35 -13.26
C ARG A 76 -8.52 -2.92 -11.86
N PRO A 77 -7.38 -3.59 -11.58
CA PRO A 77 -7.03 -3.96 -10.22
C PRO A 77 -7.00 -2.72 -9.32
N LEU A 78 -7.53 -2.82 -8.11
CA LEU A 78 -7.45 -1.77 -7.09
C LEU A 78 -6.00 -1.57 -6.62
N VAL A 79 -5.27 -2.68 -6.50
CA VAL A 79 -3.83 -2.76 -6.25
C VAL A 79 -3.25 -3.79 -7.22
N GLY A 80 -2.09 -3.52 -7.79
CA GLY A 80 -1.42 -4.47 -8.68
C GLY A 80 -0.14 -3.89 -9.30
N TYR A 81 0.51 -4.66 -10.17
CA TYR A 81 1.69 -4.19 -10.91
C TYR A 81 1.34 -3.78 -12.34
N HIS A 82 2.02 -2.74 -12.81
CA HIS A 82 2.02 -2.32 -14.21
C HIS A 82 3.39 -1.75 -14.55
N ASP A 83 4.00 -2.19 -15.66
CA ASP A 83 5.31 -1.75 -16.12
C ASP A 83 6.40 -1.80 -15.03
N GLY A 84 6.37 -2.82 -14.17
CA GLY A 84 7.35 -3.02 -13.09
C GLY A 84 7.10 -2.18 -11.82
N HIS A 85 6.06 -1.36 -11.78
CA HIS A 85 5.68 -0.56 -10.61
C HIS A 85 4.43 -1.11 -9.95
N ALA A 86 4.39 -1.10 -8.61
CA ALA A 86 3.17 -1.38 -7.88
C ALA A 86 2.28 -0.12 -7.86
N LEU A 87 0.99 -0.29 -8.08
CA LEU A 87 0.03 0.79 -8.27
C LEU A 87 -1.16 0.65 -7.33
N VAL A 88 -1.72 1.78 -6.90
CA VAL A 88 -3.04 1.87 -6.24
C VAL A 88 -3.96 2.79 -7.04
N ALA A 89 -5.11 2.27 -7.46
CA ALA A 89 -6.10 3.04 -8.21
C ALA A 89 -6.88 4.01 -7.29
N LEU A 90 -6.41 5.27 -7.20
CA LEU A 90 -6.91 6.25 -6.23
C LEU A 90 -8.40 6.59 -6.40
N ARG A 91 -8.90 6.59 -7.64
CA ARG A 91 -10.34 6.81 -7.90
C ARG A 91 -11.25 5.82 -7.16
N HIS A 92 -10.74 4.64 -6.84
CA HIS A 92 -11.46 3.57 -6.17
C HIS A 92 -10.93 3.29 -4.76
N VAL A 93 -10.11 4.19 -4.20
CA VAL A 93 -9.40 3.95 -2.92
C VAL A 93 -10.34 3.65 -1.75
N ARG A 94 -11.59 4.10 -1.78
CA ARG A 94 -12.60 3.78 -0.75
C ARG A 94 -13.00 2.31 -0.71
N GLN A 95 -12.67 1.54 -1.75
CA GLN A 95 -12.83 0.08 -1.79
C GLN A 95 -11.63 -0.63 -1.16
N LEU A 96 -10.52 0.09 -0.89
CA LEU A 96 -9.35 -0.43 -0.21
C LEU A 96 -9.51 -0.20 1.29
N ARG A 97 -9.16 -1.21 2.09
CA ARG A 97 -9.02 -1.06 3.54
C ARG A 97 -7.57 -0.77 3.88
N ARG A 98 -6.66 -1.61 3.37
CA ARG A 98 -5.21 -1.45 3.54
C ARG A 98 -4.43 -2.16 2.43
N ALA A 99 -3.20 -1.71 2.22
CA ALA A 99 -2.21 -2.38 1.40
C ALA A 99 -0.85 -2.35 2.10
N LEU A 100 0.02 -3.29 1.75
CA LEU A 100 1.39 -3.40 2.21
C LEU A 100 2.29 -3.55 0.98
N PHE A 101 3.37 -2.79 0.93
CA PHE A 101 4.39 -2.90 -0.13
C PHE A 101 5.73 -3.24 0.51
N MET A 102 6.35 -4.28 -0.01
CA MET A 102 7.52 -4.91 0.58
C MET A 102 8.69 -4.78 -0.39
N PRO A 103 9.76 -4.05 -0.03
CA PRO A 103 11.01 -4.07 -0.78
C PRO A 103 11.86 -5.28 -0.40
N ARG A 104 12.43 -5.95 -1.40
CA ARG A 104 13.50 -6.94 -1.21
C ARG A 104 14.84 -6.49 -1.77
N ASP A 105 14.78 -5.61 -2.77
CA ASP A 105 15.96 -5.07 -3.42
C ASP A 105 16.54 -3.87 -2.64
N PRO A 106 17.84 -3.60 -2.74
CA PRO A 106 18.48 -2.47 -2.09
C PRO A 106 18.10 -1.12 -2.72
N ALA A 107 17.38 -1.13 -3.86
CA ALA A 107 16.93 0.08 -4.51
C ALA A 107 15.88 0.79 -3.64
N PRO A 108 15.96 2.14 -3.50
CA PRO A 108 15.04 2.87 -2.64
C PRO A 108 13.61 2.75 -3.15
N VAL A 109 12.66 2.46 -2.26
CA VAL A 109 11.24 2.52 -2.60
C VAL A 109 10.82 3.98 -2.69
N VAL A 110 10.17 4.33 -3.78
CA VAL A 110 9.68 5.70 -4.00
C VAL A 110 8.17 5.66 -4.20
N VAL A 111 7.46 6.47 -3.43
CA VAL A 111 6.02 6.68 -3.59
C VAL A 111 5.79 7.98 -4.34
N THR A 112 5.06 7.92 -5.44
CA THR A 112 4.73 9.08 -6.27
C THR A 112 3.21 9.24 -6.40
N LEU A 113 2.73 10.47 -6.24
CA LEU A 113 1.34 10.87 -6.48
C LEU A 113 1.18 11.55 -7.84
N GLN A 114 -0.07 11.63 -8.32
CA GLN A 114 -0.43 12.25 -9.60
C GLN A 114 0.00 13.73 -9.72
N ASP A 115 0.10 14.46 -8.60
CA ASP A 115 0.50 15.87 -8.58
C ASP A 115 2.03 16.08 -8.59
N GLY A 116 2.80 15.00 -8.74
CA GLY A 116 4.26 15.02 -8.75
C GLY A 116 4.89 14.96 -7.35
N THR A 117 4.10 14.92 -6.28
CA THR A 117 4.64 14.69 -4.92
C THR A 117 5.33 13.33 -4.90
N ALA A 118 6.56 13.29 -4.38
CA ALA A 118 7.34 12.08 -4.25
C ALA A 118 8.04 12.03 -2.89
N LEU A 119 8.00 10.85 -2.25
CA LEU A 119 8.71 10.56 -1.01
C LEU A 119 9.39 9.19 -1.12
N THR A 120 10.57 9.09 -0.50
CA THR A 120 11.34 7.85 -0.43
C THR A 120 11.02 7.12 0.87
N LEU A 121 10.93 5.79 0.85
CA LEU A 121 10.89 4.97 2.05
C LEU A 121 12.32 4.71 2.52
N ASP A 122 12.58 4.93 3.81
CA ASP A 122 13.84 4.55 4.44
C ASP A 122 14.11 3.05 4.25
N ALA A 123 15.31 2.65 3.83
CA ALA A 123 15.60 1.24 3.55
C ALA A 123 15.75 0.38 4.82
N GLY A 124 15.93 1.01 5.98
CA GLY A 124 16.33 0.39 7.23
C GLY A 124 17.83 0.11 7.29
N ASP A 125 18.19 -0.90 8.06
CA ASP A 125 19.56 -1.34 8.34
C ASP A 125 19.72 -2.85 8.05
N PRO A 126 20.87 -3.49 8.33
CA PRO A 126 21.05 -4.92 8.07
C PRO A 126 20.04 -5.84 8.78
N GLU A 127 19.49 -5.43 9.93
CA GLU A 127 18.58 -6.24 10.76
C GLU A 127 17.12 -5.84 10.58
N THR A 128 16.86 -4.59 10.18
CA THR A 128 15.52 -4.00 10.04
C THR A 128 15.29 -3.51 8.63
N MET A 129 14.13 -3.81 8.06
CA MET A 129 13.64 -3.21 6.83
C MET A 129 12.42 -2.35 7.14
N HIS A 130 12.18 -1.28 6.37
CA HIS A 130 10.88 -0.62 6.43
C HIS A 130 9.97 -1.12 5.31
N LEU A 131 8.71 -1.30 5.65
CA LEU A 131 7.62 -1.66 4.76
C LEU A 131 6.75 -0.42 4.59
N LEU A 132 6.18 -0.22 3.40
CA LEU A 132 5.17 0.82 3.22
C LEU A 132 3.80 0.24 3.52
N ALA A 133 3.24 0.60 4.65
CA ALA A 133 1.83 0.33 4.97
C ALA A 133 0.97 1.49 4.46
N VAL A 134 -0.12 1.15 3.78
CA VAL A 134 -1.11 2.10 3.28
C VAL A 134 -2.45 1.75 3.91
N THR A 135 -3.07 2.70 4.60
CA THR A 135 -4.40 2.51 5.20
C THR A 135 -5.35 3.60 4.72
N VAL A 136 -6.60 3.22 4.46
CA VAL A 136 -7.65 4.16 4.06
C VAL A 136 -8.48 4.55 5.28
N VAL A 137 -8.46 5.84 5.63
CA VAL A 137 -9.22 6.37 6.78
C VAL A 137 -10.15 7.47 6.30
N ASP A 138 -11.45 7.19 6.27
CA ASP A 138 -12.49 8.13 5.83
C ASP A 138 -12.18 8.77 4.45
N GLY A 139 -11.63 7.96 3.53
CA GLY A 139 -11.25 8.38 2.18
C GLY A 139 -9.95 9.18 2.07
N MET A 140 -9.20 9.35 3.15
CA MET A 140 -7.81 9.79 3.15
C MET A 140 -6.88 8.56 3.07
N LEU A 141 -5.67 8.75 2.54
CA LEU A 141 -4.63 7.73 2.61
C LEU A 141 -3.62 8.09 3.69
N GLU A 142 -3.41 7.18 4.62
CA GLU A 142 -2.26 7.19 5.51
C GLU A 142 -1.17 6.30 4.93
N LEU A 143 0.00 6.88 4.70
CA LEU A 143 1.19 6.16 4.27
C LEU A 143 2.13 6.08 5.48
N ARG A 144 2.57 4.88 5.82
CA ARG A 144 3.38 4.64 7.00
C ARG A 144 4.60 3.79 6.69
N ALA A 145 5.76 4.21 7.18
CA ALA A 145 6.96 3.39 7.24
C ALA A 145 6.87 2.51 8.48
N GLU A 146 6.66 1.22 8.28
CA GLU A 146 6.60 0.24 9.37
C GLU A 146 7.93 -0.51 9.46
N PRO A 147 8.67 -0.41 10.57
CA PRO A 147 9.87 -1.20 10.77
C PRO A 147 9.50 -2.67 10.95
N PHE A 148 10.27 -3.55 10.32
CA PHE A 148 10.09 -4.99 10.41
C PHE A 148 11.44 -5.69 10.46
N PRO A 149 11.62 -6.74 11.28
CA PRO A 149 12.82 -7.57 11.22
C PRO A 149 13.03 -8.07 9.79
N ARG A 150 14.25 -8.02 9.30
CA ARG A 150 14.55 -8.42 7.92
C ARG A 150 14.13 -9.88 7.70
N ALA A 151 13.08 -10.07 6.91
CA ALA A 151 12.53 -11.39 6.63
C ALA A 151 13.24 -12.06 5.45
N SER A 152 13.18 -13.39 5.37
CA SER A 152 13.58 -14.12 4.16
C SER A 152 12.40 -14.39 3.22
N HIS A 153 11.17 -14.42 3.73
CA HIS A 153 9.97 -14.72 2.96
C HIS A 153 8.87 -13.68 3.19
N ASP A 154 8.12 -13.35 2.14
CA ASP A 154 6.99 -12.40 2.23
C ASP A 154 5.85 -12.97 3.08
N GLY A 155 5.67 -14.30 3.09
CA GLY A 155 4.65 -14.96 3.90
C GLY A 155 4.77 -14.63 5.40
N ASP A 156 5.99 -14.51 5.93
CA ASP A 156 6.23 -14.16 7.33
C ASP A 156 5.78 -12.72 7.63
N VAL A 157 6.05 -11.80 6.69
CA VAL A 157 5.61 -10.41 6.76
C VAL A 157 4.07 -10.36 6.73
N LEU A 158 3.45 -11.03 5.76
CA LEU A 158 1.99 -11.06 5.61
C LEU A 158 1.31 -11.59 6.87
N ALA A 159 1.81 -12.68 7.43
CA ALA A 159 1.30 -13.26 8.66
C ALA A 159 1.42 -12.30 9.85
N ALA A 160 2.57 -11.64 10.01
CA ALA A 160 2.80 -10.68 11.08
C ALA A 160 1.88 -9.44 10.99
N PHE A 161 1.54 -9.01 9.77
CA PHE A 161 0.59 -7.93 9.53
C PHE A 161 -0.87 -8.41 9.47
N GLY A 162 -1.14 -9.70 9.74
CA GLY A 162 -2.48 -10.26 9.80
C GLY A 162 -3.20 -10.29 8.46
N PHE A 163 -2.48 -10.49 7.35
CA PHE A 163 -3.08 -10.79 6.06
C PHE A 163 -3.39 -12.30 5.98
N THR A 164 -4.64 -12.65 5.76
CA THR A 164 -5.07 -14.02 5.47
C THR A 164 -5.60 -14.07 4.04
N LEU A 165 -4.84 -14.69 3.14
CA LEU A 165 -5.18 -14.73 1.71
C LEU A 165 -6.57 -15.35 1.50
N SER A 166 -7.39 -14.70 0.68
CA SER A 166 -8.68 -15.26 0.30
C SER A 166 -8.48 -16.56 -0.50
N PRO A 167 -9.39 -17.55 -0.40
CA PRO A 167 -9.30 -18.73 -1.26
C PRO A 167 -9.39 -18.29 -2.74
N PRO A 168 -8.67 -18.96 -3.65
CA PRO A 168 -8.76 -18.66 -5.07
C PRO A 168 -10.20 -18.84 -5.56
N THR A 169 -10.60 -18.04 -6.55
CA THR A 169 -11.91 -18.22 -7.19
C THR A 169 -11.90 -19.55 -7.94
N ILE A 170 -12.61 -20.56 -7.44
CA ILE A 170 -12.82 -21.80 -8.20
C ILE A 170 -13.80 -21.46 -9.32
N GLY A 171 -13.29 -21.28 -10.54
CA GLY A 171 -14.14 -21.19 -11.72
C GLY A 171 -14.83 -22.54 -11.94
N ARG A 172 -16.16 -22.56 -11.95
CA ARG A 172 -16.87 -23.60 -12.71
C ARG A 172 -16.57 -23.31 -14.17
N SER A 173 -15.76 -24.16 -14.80
CA SER A 173 -15.69 -24.32 -16.25
C SER A 173 -17.04 -24.74 -16.79
#